data_AF-A0A8H4KNB5-F1
#
_entry.id   AF-A0A8H4KNB5-F1
#
_cell.length_a   1.000
_cell.length_b   1.000
_cell.length_c   1.000
_cell.angle_alpha   90.00
_cell.angle_beta   90.00
_cell.angle_gamma   90.00
#
_symmetry.space_group_name_H-M   'P 1'
#
loop_
_entity.id
_entity.type
_entity.pdbx_description
1 polymer ?
#
loop_
_entity_poly.entity_id
_entity_poly.type
_entity_poly.pdbx_seq_one_letter_code
_entity_poly.pdbx_strand_id
1 'polypeptide(L)'
;MRLRPLGCLLASLLIIPSVGALPWPHDLDDSKYSVVSPRKAPQYVEYYYGVDGEEHRKREFNLQSRGYRPQSLSSYGPADRVKYAATWVQEIGPDFKTIHDVNKQTYDAWVKKWAEKGYVSTHVTATGPAKEAIFAGIMEQRNGTDWIPDCDIKMPRSYIEKGEEHPMKIQGFRISRRIEIEKKRGLFPTDIQGGESKDEEQYNVIFQQMVTPKPRFWTATGEVTGLNGNELARERLDNIMKEFMKKNGVRQAQVAIASNGEILAERGYTWAEDDRPIVNPHDRFPLASVSKTFLYAAITWMVDQGRLTYGSLVHNILRYYYPKDERARFISVQNLLDHKGGWDRKEAGEDIAFEFVKVAKSLPTKGEKPATDRDIVEYMLTQPLQFNTGEREAYSNYGNMLLGYLVSNITGMPYFNFLEEHILDGLDIKLYETAAYKHRDDSIIPESLQIGPDPLHPLSDQLVPAEYGGDGAIKEECGAAFSLAASASTVARFLAKHWFRRGQIKGARAHAESRKDLDWVVLFNTRNFASPSEFANLTEQTIPRFLDEFNLWGMAFEPGFGTQPWSQLGP
;
A
#
# COMPACT_ATOMS: atom_id res chain seq x y z
N MET A 1 26.32 -0.04 -53.93
CA MET A 1 26.99 -1.01 -54.84
C MET A 1 26.59 -2.42 -54.41
N ARG A 2 26.55 -3.40 -55.32
CA ARG A 2 26.37 -4.85 -55.05
C ARG A 2 27.75 -5.48 -54.69
N LEU A 3 27.95 -6.70 -54.14
CA LEU A 3 27.10 -7.87 -53.83
C LEU A 3 27.75 -8.76 -52.69
N ARG A 4 27.14 -9.91 -52.37
CA ARG A 4 27.56 -11.04 -51.46
C ARG A 4 28.43 -12.09 -52.22
N PRO A 5 28.86 -13.28 -51.68
CA PRO A 5 28.63 -14.01 -50.39
C PRO A 5 29.96 -14.33 -49.63
N LEU A 6 30.27 -15.39 -48.84
CA LEU A 6 29.67 -16.68 -48.33
C LEU A 6 30.53 -17.14 -47.10
N GLY A 7 30.20 -18.06 -46.17
CA GLY A 7 28.95 -18.73 -45.75
C GLY A 7 29.16 -20.09 -45.02
N CYS A 8 28.28 -20.42 -44.05
CA CYS A 8 28.01 -21.75 -43.40
C CYS A 8 28.90 -22.37 -42.28
N LEU A 9 28.16 -22.96 -41.30
CA LEU A 9 28.38 -24.20 -40.51
C LEU A 9 29.09 -24.25 -39.14
N LEU A 10 28.52 -25.16 -38.32
CA LEU A 10 29.00 -25.86 -37.11
C LEU A 10 29.28 -25.09 -35.81
N ALA A 11 28.40 -25.32 -34.83
CA ALA A 11 28.70 -25.22 -33.39
C ALA A 11 29.12 -26.59 -32.85
N SER A 12 30.03 -26.64 -31.87
CA SER A 12 30.41 -27.89 -31.19
C SER A 12 31.06 -27.67 -29.81
N LEU A 13 30.33 -28.06 -28.76
CA LEU A 13 30.83 -28.64 -27.48
C LEU A 13 31.78 -27.84 -26.55
N LEU A 14 31.83 -28.30 -25.28
CA LEU A 14 32.84 -27.99 -24.22
C LEU A 14 32.81 -26.54 -23.64
N ILE A 15 32.94 -26.26 -22.34
CA ILE A 15 33.13 -27.05 -21.08
C ILE A 15 32.27 -26.41 -19.95
N ILE A 16 31.81 -27.22 -18.98
CA ILE A 16 31.31 -26.72 -17.67
C ILE A 16 32.43 -26.83 -16.62
N PRO A 17 32.89 -25.73 -15.99
CA PRO A 17 33.56 -25.79 -14.69
C PRO A 17 32.53 -25.82 -13.56
N SER A 18 32.67 -26.76 -12.63
CA SER A 18 31.81 -26.88 -11.45
C SER A 18 32.22 -25.89 -10.36
N VAL A 19 31.23 -25.25 -9.70
CA VAL A 19 31.42 -24.44 -8.50
C VAL A 19 30.41 -24.89 -7.44
N GLY A 20 30.84 -24.92 -6.18
CA GLY A 20 30.22 -25.65 -5.08
C GLY A 20 28.72 -25.44 -4.85
N ALA A 21 28.05 -26.53 -4.49
CA ALA A 21 26.78 -26.45 -3.78
C ALA A 21 27.01 -25.86 -2.38
N LEU A 22 26.19 -24.89 -1.99
CA LEU A 22 26.04 -24.44 -0.61
C LEU A 22 24.62 -24.80 -0.12
N PRO A 23 24.45 -25.05 1.20
CA PRO A 23 23.23 -25.64 1.72
C PRO A 23 22.05 -24.66 1.70
N TRP A 24 20.86 -25.18 1.38
CA TRP A 24 19.61 -24.47 1.60
C TRP A 24 19.31 -24.40 3.11
N PRO A 25 19.03 -23.23 3.69
CA PRO A 25 18.38 -23.14 4.98
C PRO A 25 16.97 -23.74 4.86
N HIS A 26 16.69 -24.76 5.67
CA HIS A 26 15.32 -25.12 6.00
C HIS A 26 14.78 -24.17 7.09
N ASP A 27 13.47 -24.26 7.34
CA ASP A 27 12.77 -23.64 8.47
C ASP A 27 12.69 -22.10 8.47
N LEU A 28 12.06 -21.55 7.42
CA LEU A 28 11.17 -20.40 7.61
C LEU A 28 9.75 -20.89 7.87
N ASP A 29 9.13 -20.37 8.92
CA ASP A 29 7.76 -20.69 9.32
C ASP A 29 6.75 -19.81 8.55
N ASP A 30 6.41 -20.26 7.34
CA ASP A 30 5.46 -19.60 6.43
C ASP A 30 4.05 -19.39 7.04
N SER A 31 3.73 -19.99 8.20
CA SER A 31 2.39 -19.88 8.81
C SER A 31 2.04 -18.48 9.34
N LYS A 32 3.01 -17.57 9.45
CA LYS A 32 2.85 -16.30 10.21
C LYS A 32 2.70 -15.01 9.40
N TYR A 33 2.92 -15.01 8.09
CA TYR A 33 2.82 -13.79 7.26
C TYR A 33 1.92 -13.89 6.02
N SER A 34 1.14 -14.96 5.88
CA SER A 34 0.03 -15.00 4.93
C SER A 34 -1.23 -15.64 5.51
N VAL A 35 -2.26 -14.83 5.77
CA VAL A 35 -3.64 -15.32 5.95
C VAL A 35 -4.24 -15.62 4.58
N VAL A 36 -3.60 -16.54 3.85
CA VAL A 36 -4.11 -17.19 2.64
C VAL A 36 -4.33 -18.64 3.02
N SER A 37 -5.48 -18.91 3.64
CA SER A 37 -5.81 -20.24 4.16
C SER A 37 -5.83 -21.28 3.03
N PRO A 38 -4.97 -22.32 3.06
CA PRO A 38 -4.93 -23.35 2.01
C PRO A 38 -6.07 -24.36 2.21
N ARG A 39 -7.33 -23.91 2.10
CA ARG A 39 -8.53 -24.73 2.22
C ARG A 39 -9.36 -24.74 0.94
N LYS A 40 -9.16 -25.80 0.14
CA LYS A 40 -10.00 -26.30 -0.96
C LYS A 40 -10.46 -25.27 -2.00
N ALA A 41 -9.87 -25.35 -3.20
CA ALA A 41 -10.47 -24.82 -4.42
C ALA A 41 -11.93 -25.29 -4.58
N PRO A 42 -12.81 -24.39 -5.02
CA PRO A 42 -13.17 -24.34 -6.43
C PRO A 42 -12.76 -22.98 -7.05
N GLN A 43 -12.52 -22.85 -8.36
CA GLN A 43 -13.08 -23.64 -9.47
C GLN A 43 -12.06 -24.43 -10.29
N TYR A 44 -12.57 -25.32 -11.13
CA TYR A 44 -11.76 -26.26 -11.93
C TYR A 44 -11.19 -25.56 -13.16
N VAL A 45 -9.86 -25.55 -13.29
CA VAL A 45 -9.18 -25.22 -14.55
C VAL A 45 -8.98 -26.50 -15.35
N GLU A 46 -9.78 -26.65 -16.39
CA GLU A 46 -9.69 -27.72 -17.39
C GLU A 46 -8.74 -27.27 -18.52
N TYR A 47 -8.04 -28.21 -19.13
CA TYR A 47 -7.12 -27.91 -20.24
C TYR A 47 -6.98 -29.11 -21.17
N TYR A 48 -6.65 -28.83 -22.43
CA TYR A 48 -6.30 -29.85 -23.43
C TYR A 48 -5.30 -29.29 -24.44
N TYR A 49 -4.59 -30.19 -25.10
CA TYR A 49 -3.59 -29.92 -26.14
C TYR A 49 -3.45 -31.19 -27.01
N GLY A 50 -2.85 -31.06 -28.19
CA GLY A 50 -2.62 -32.16 -29.14
C GLY A 50 -3.88 -32.70 -29.82
N VAL A 51 -5.03 -32.04 -29.68
CA VAL A 51 -6.33 -32.50 -30.22
C VAL A 51 -6.62 -31.90 -31.60
N ASP A 52 -7.26 -32.67 -32.48
CA ASP A 52 -7.78 -32.16 -33.76
C ASP A 52 -9.03 -31.28 -33.59
N GLY A 53 -9.52 -30.69 -34.69
CA GLY A 53 -10.72 -29.83 -34.69
C GLY A 53 -12.02 -30.54 -34.29
N GLU A 54 -12.17 -31.85 -34.53
CA GLU A 54 -13.38 -32.59 -34.12
C GLU A 54 -13.40 -32.81 -32.60
N GLU A 55 -12.27 -33.22 -32.02
CA GLU A 55 -12.12 -33.38 -30.58
C GLU A 55 -12.10 -32.03 -29.85
N HIS A 56 -11.51 -30.97 -30.41
CA HIS A 56 -11.63 -29.60 -29.91
C HIS A 56 -13.10 -29.19 -29.75
N ARG A 57 -13.93 -29.41 -30.78
CA ARG A 57 -15.36 -29.11 -30.78
C ARG A 57 -16.15 -29.90 -29.72
N LYS A 58 -15.81 -31.18 -29.53
CA LYS A 58 -16.40 -32.03 -28.47
C LYS A 58 -16.02 -31.54 -27.08
N ARG A 59 -14.75 -31.17 -26.86
CA ARG A 59 -14.25 -30.62 -25.58
C ARG A 59 -14.92 -29.29 -25.26
N GLU A 60 -14.97 -28.38 -26.22
CA GLU A 60 -15.70 -27.12 -26.11
C GLU A 60 -17.15 -27.35 -25.68
N PHE A 61 -17.93 -28.16 -26.41
CA PHE A 61 -19.34 -28.38 -26.10
C PHE A 61 -19.54 -29.00 -24.70
N ASN A 62 -18.68 -29.93 -24.28
CA ASN A 62 -18.71 -30.50 -22.93
C ASN A 62 -18.42 -29.43 -21.85
N LEU A 63 -17.43 -28.58 -22.07
CA LEU A 63 -17.00 -27.57 -21.10
C LEU A 63 -18.02 -26.43 -21.01
N GLN A 64 -18.53 -25.92 -22.14
CA GLN A 64 -19.61 -24.93 -22.17
C GLN A 64 -20.87 -25.43 -21.44
N SER A 65 -21.31 -26.67 -21.70
CA SER A 65 -22.50 -27.25 -21.03
C SER A 65 -22.30 -27.50 -19.54
N ARG A 66 -21.05 -27.52 -19.04
CA ARG A 66 -20.71 -27.55 -17.61
C ARG A 66 -20.51 -26.15 -17.00
N GLY A 67 -20.73 -25.08 -17.76
CA GLY A 67 -20.56 -23.69 -17.32
C GLY A 67 -19.13 -23.16 -17.33
N TYR A 68 -18.27 -23.69 -18.20
CA TYR A 68 -16.88 -23.23 -18.36
C TYR A 68 -16.77 -22.27 -19.54
N ARG A 69 -15.94 -21.24 -19.40
CA ARG A 69 -15.54 -20.32 -20.46
C ARG A 69 -14.09 -20.57 -20.87
N PRO A 70 -13.70 -20.30 -22.13
CA PRO A 70 -12.31 -20.39 -22.53
C PRO A 70 -11.51 -19.23 -21.92
N GLN A 71 -10.31 -19.53 -21.44
CA GLN A 71 -9.34 -18.56 -20.90
C GLN A 71 -8.15 -18.35 -21.87
N SER A 72 -7.86 -19.35 -22.72
CA SER A 72 -6.94 -19.24 -23.85
C SER A 72 -7.33 -20.22 -24.95
N LEU A 73 -6.91 -19.91 -26.18
CA LEU A 73 -7.05 -20.75 -27.37
C LEU A 73 -5.81 -20.57 -28.27
N SER A 74 -5.26 -21.70 -28.73
CA SER A 74 -4.10 -21.77 -29.62
C SER A 74 -4.32 -22.84 -30.70
N SER A 75 -3.89 -22.54 -31.92
CA SER A 75 -3.91 -23.43 -33.08
C SER A 75 -2.52 -23.50 -33.72
N TYR A 76 -2.07 -24.72 -34.03
CA TYR A 76 -0.72 -25.01 -34.51
C TYR A 76 -0.73 -26.29 -35.37
N GLY A 77 0.42 -26.65 -35.94
CA GLY A 77 0.51 -27.71 -36.96
C GLY A 77 0.21 -27.18 -38.38
N PRO A 78 0.42 -27.99 -39.42
CA PRO A 78 0.17 -27.59 -40.80
C PRO A 78 -1.34 -27.47 -41.10
N ALA A 79 -1.70 -26.76 -42.17
CA ALA A 79 -3.10 -26.42 -42.49
C ALA A 79 -4.00 -27.66 -42.78
N ASP A 80 -3.40 -28.78 -43.20
CA ASP A 80 -4.06 -30.08 -43.42
C ASP A 80 -4.24 -30.90 -42.13
N ARG A 81 -3.62 -30.48 -41.01
CA ARG A 81 -3.54 -31.25 -39.76
C ARG A 81 -3.47 -30.34 -38.53
N VAL A 82 -4.38 -29.37 -38.48
CA VAL A 82 -4.46 -28.39 -37.39
C VAL A 82 -4.74 -29.08 -36.06
N LYS A 83 -3.94 -28.71 -35.06
CA LYS A 83 -4.07 -29.12 -33.66
C LYS A 83 -4.44 -27.92 -32.80
N TYR A 84 -5.18 -28.18 -31.74
CA TYR A 84 -5.65 -27.19 -30.78
C TYR A 84 -5.05 -27.38 -29.39
N ALA A 85 -4.94 -26.28 -28.66
CA ALA A 85 -4.68 -26.26 -27.24
C ALA A 85 -5.49 -25.12 -26.59
N ALA A 86 -6.00 -25.33 -25.38
CA ALA A 86 -6.83 -24.36 -24.68
C ALA A 86 -6.85 -24.58 -23.17
N THR A 87 -7.03 -23.50 -22.41
CA THR A 87 -7.38 -23.48 -20.97
C THR A 87 -8.82 -23.02 -20.81
N TRP A 88 -9.54 -23.61 -19.87
CA TRP A 88 -10.96 -23.35 -19.62
C TRP A 88 -11.22 -23.24 -18.12
N VAL A 89 -11.99 -22.24 -17.70
CA VAL A 89 -12.26 -21.91 -16.30
C VAL A 89 -13.77 -21.78 -16.05
N GLN A 90 -14.24 -22.20 -14.87
CA GLN A 90 -15.67 -22.24 -14.53
C GLN A 90 -16.16 -20.95 -13.83
N GLU A 91 -15.89 -19.80 -14.43
CA GLU A 91 -16.14 -18.47 -13.85
C GLU A 91 -17.32 -17.70 -14.48
N ILE A 92 -17.95 -16.83 -13.68
CA ILE A 92 -18.96 -15.88 -14.15
C ILE A 92 -18.26 -14.76 -14.94
N GLY A 93 -18.74 -14.46 -16.13
CA GLY A 93 -18.20 -13.40 -16.98
C GLY A 93 -19.13 -13.09 -18.16
N PRO A 94 -18.71 -12.23 -19.11
CA PRO A 94 -19.53 -11.86 -20.27
C PRO A 94 -19.89 -13.06 -21.15
N ASP A 95 -20.97 -12.96 -21.92
CA ASP A 95 -21.28 -13.93 -22.96
C ASP A 95 -20.17 -13.94 -24.02
N PHE A 96 -19.87 -15.12 -24.57
CA PHE A 96 -18.76 -15.32 -25.50
C PHE A 96 -19.17 -16.16 -26.71
N LYS A 97 -18.41 -16.05 -27.79
CA LYS A 97 -18.60 -16.80 -29.04
C LYS A 97 -17.24 -17.26 -29.56
N THR A 98 -17.23 -18.43 -30.16
CA THR A 98 -16.04 -19.09 -30.69
C THR A 98 -16.17 -19.42 -32.17
N ILE A 99 -15.02 -19.63 -32.81
CA ILE A 99 -14.91 -20.19 -34.16
C ILE A 99 -13.57 -20.92 -34.29
N HIS A 100 -13.53 -22.00 -35.07
CA HIS A 100 -12.34 -22.78 -35.38
C HIS A 100 -12.50 -23.49 -36.74
N ASP A 101 -11.44 -24.11 -37.26
CA ASP A 101 -11.38 -24.78 -38.58
C ASP A 101 -11.80 -23.90 -39.79
N VAL A 102 -11.58 -22.58 -39.76
CA VAL A 102 -12.02 -21.66 -40.83
C VAL A 102 -10.89 -20.94 -41.56
N ASN A 103 -11.11 -20.66 -42.85
CA ASN A 103 -10.23 -19.78 -43.62
C ASN A 103 -10.45 -18.29 -43.25
N LYS A 104 -9.52 -17.43 -43.68
CA LYS A 104 -9.56 -15.98 -43.39
C LYS A 104 -10.89 -15.30 -43.77
N GLN A 105 -11.47 -15.60 -44.93
CA GLN A 105 -12.70 -14.95 -45.40
C GLN A 105 -13.88 -15.27 -44.49
N THR A 106 -14.00 -16.52 -44.03
CA THR A 106 -15.03 -16.94 -43.08
C THR A 106 -14.78 -16.36 -41.69
N TYR A 107 -13.51 -16.26 -41.26
CA TYR A 107 -13.13 -15.63 -39.99
C TYR A 107 -13.46 -14.12 -39.97
N ASP A 108 -13.02 -13.36 -40.97
CA ASP A 108 -13.30 -11.91 -41.10
C ASP A 108 -14.81 -11.63 -41.07
N ALA A 109 -15.61 -12.46 -41.75
CA ALA A 109 -17.07 -12.34 -41.77
C ALA A 109 -17.73 -12.66 -40.41
N TRP A 110 -17.19 -13.64 -39.67
CA TRP A 110 -17.64 -13.95 -38.31
C TRP A 110 -17.29 -12.83 -37.32
N VAL A 111 -16.08 -12.27 -37.40
CA VAL A 111 -15.66 -11.14 -36.56
C VAL A 111 -16.60 -9.95 -36.77
N LYS A 112 -16.86 -9.55 -38.02
CA LYS A 112 -17.79 -8.45 -38.34
C LYS A 112 -19.19 -8.69 -37.74
N LYS A 113 -19.75 -9.88 -37.95
CA LYS A 113 -21.10 -10.29 -37.48
C LYS A 113 -21.31 -10.16 -35.97
N TRP A 114 -20.25 -10.29 -35.17
CA TRP A 114 -20.32 -10.18 -33.71
C TRP A 114 -19.85 -8.81 -33.19
N ALA A 115 -18.94 -8.13 -33.89
CA ALA A 115 -18.61 -6.73 -33.64
C ALA A 115 -19.86 -5.82 -33.73
N GLU A 116 -20.70 -6.03 -34.75
CA GLU A 116 -22.01 -5.40 -34.93
C GLU A 116 -23.01 -5.66 -33.79
N LYS A 117 -22.68 -6.54 -32.84
CA LYS A 117 -23.50 -6.92 -31.67
C LYS A 117 -22.85 -6.58 -30.33
N GLY A 118 -21.81 -5.76 -30.31
CA GLY A 118 -21.10 -5.37 -29.08
C GLY A 118 -20.17 -6.44 -28.53
N TYR A 119 -19.64 -7.32 -29.38
CA TYR A 119 -18.59 -8.25 -29.00
C TYR A 119 -17.21 -7.75 -29.47
N VAL A 120 -16.19 -8.04 -28.67
CA VAL A 120 -14.79 -7.67 -28.91
C VAL A 120 -13.96 -8.94 -29.06
N SER A 121 -13.03 -8.97 -30.02
CA SER A 121 -12.07 -10.08 -30.15
C SER A 121 -11.11 -10.09 -28.97
N THR A 122 -11.11 -11.19 -28.21
CA THR A 122 -10.21 -11.39 -27.05
C THR A 122 -9.07 -12.34 -27.37
N HIS A 123 -9.29 -13.29 -28.27
CA HIS A 123 -8.27 -14.23 -28.74
C HIS A 123 -8.40 -14.43 -30.25
N VAL A 124 -7.26 -14.48 -30.93
CA VAL A 124 -7.13 -14.91 -32.33
C VAL A 124 -5.89 -15.77 -32.45
N THR A 125 -6.01 -16.89 -33.16
CA THR A 125 -4.90 -17.79 -33.47
C THR A 125 -5.03 -18.28 -34.91
N ALA A 126 -3.91 -18.45 -35.59
CA ALA A 126 -3.87 -18.89 -36.98
C ALA A 126 -2.63 -19.75 -37.23
N THR A 127 -2.79 -20.84 -37.98
CA THR A 127 -1.68 -21.74 -38.34
C THR A 127 -1.69 -22.11 -39.82
N GLY A 128 -0.56 -22.64 -40.29
CA GLY A 128 -0.30 -22.96 -41.70
C GLY A 128 0.26 -21.79 -42.52
N PRO A 129 0.49 -22.00 -43.84
CA PRO A 129 1.00 -20.96 -44.72
C PRO A 129 0.01 -19.80 -44.87
N ALA A 130 0.48 -18.55 -44.94
CA ALA A 130 -0.37 -17.35 -44.95
C ALA A 130 -1.44 -17.27 -46.07
N LYS A 131 -1.35 -18.09 -47.13
CA LYS A 131 -2.37 -18.21 -48.19
C LYS A 131 -3.48 -19.23 -47.89
N GLU A 132 -3.19 -20.17 -46.99
CA GLU A 132 -4.00 -21.35 -46.66
C GLU A 132 -4.22 -21.44 -45.13
N ALA A 133 -4.04 -20.31 -44.43
CA ALA A 133 -4.03 -20.27 -42.98
C ALA A 133 -5.41 -20.57 -42.39
N ILE A 134 -5.42 -21.45 -41.39
CA ILE A 134 -6.62 -21.84 -40.66
C ILE A 134 -6.68 -21.07 -39.35
N PHE A 135 -7.78 -20.35 -39.16
CA PHE A 135 -8.04 -19.43 -38.06
C PHE A 135 -8.96 -20.07 -37.01
N ALA A 136 -8.75 -19.67 -35.76
CA ALA A 136 -9.69 -19.82 -34.67
C ALA A 136 -9.65 -18.58 -33.77
N GLY A 137 -10.70 -18.35 -32.98
CA GLY A 137 -10.77 -17.17 -32.13
C GLY A 137 -11.94 -17.15 -31.17
N ILE A 138 -11.87 -16.22 -30.22
CA ILE A 138 -12.85 -15.99 -29.16
C ILE A 138 -13.24 -14.51 -29.19
N MET A 139 -14.54 -14.24 -29.13
CA MET A 139 -15.09 -12.90 -28.94
C MET A 139 -15.98 -12.87 -27.69
N GLU A 140 -15.90 -11.79 -26.91
CA GLU A 140 -16.71 -11.59 -25.70
C GLU A 140 -17.56 -10.32 -25.81
N GLN A 141 -18.79 -10.37 -25.29
CA GLN A 141 -19.67 -9.20 -25.21
C GLN A 141 -19.14 -8.19 -24.19
N ARG A 142 -18.81 -6.97 -24.63
CA ARG A 142 -18.23 -5.94 -23.77
C ARG A 142 -18.82 -4.57 -24.09
N ASN A 143 -19.27 -3.84 -23.06
CA ASN A 143 -19.92 -2.55 -23.23
C ASN A 143 -18.87 -1.43 -23.43
N GLY A 144 -18.91 -0.75 -24.58
CA GLY A 144 -18.29 0.57 -24.77
C GLY A 144 -16.80 0.57 -25.11
N THR A 145 -16.40 -0.07 -26.21
CA THR A 145 -15.06 0.10 -26.80
C THR A 145 -15.13 0.23 -28.31
N ASP A 146 -14.68 1.35 -28.87
CA ASP A 146 -14.20 1.40 -30.25
C ASP A 146 -12.94 0.54 -30.34
N TRP A 147 -12.96 -0.50 -31.18
CA TRP A 147 -11.85 -1.42 -31.33
C TRP A 147 -11.62 -1.76 -32.80
N ILE A 148 -10.35 -1.90 -33.20
CA ILE A 148 -9.93 -2.19 -34.56
C ILE A 148 -8.94 -3.36 -34.52
N PRO A 149 -9.19 -4.48 -35.22
CA PRO A 149 -8.18 -5.51 -35.42
C PRO A 149 -7.13 -5.02 -36.42
N ASP A 150 -5.90 -4.80 -35.95
CA ASP A 150 -4.75 -4.48 -36.79
C ASP A 150 -4.13 -5.77 -37.35
N CYS A 151 -3.93 -5.84 -38.66
CA CYS A 151 -3.65 -7.08 -39.41
C CYS A 151 -2.49 -6.89 -40.39
N ASP A 152 -1.88 -8.00 -40.83
CA ASP A 152 -0.78 -8.01 -41.81
C ASP A 152 0.46 -7.17 -41.41
N ILE A 153 0.72 -7.02 -40.10
CA ILE A 153 1.90 -6.30 -39.56
C ILE A 153 3.19 -7.05 -39.93
N LYS A 154 3.93 -6.55 -40.93
CA LYS A 154 5.06 -7.25 -41.55
C LYS A 154 6.41 -7.09 -40.83
N MET A 155 6.48 -6.29 -39.77
CA MET A 155 7.71 -6.04 -39.01
C MET A 155 7.41 -5.94 -37.50
N PRO A 156 8.18 -6.62 -36.62
CA PRO A 156 7.98 -6.53 -35.17
C PRO A 156 8.21 -5.12 -34.59
N ARG A 157 9.07 -4.28 -35.19
CA ARG A 157 9.32 -2.91 -34.71
C ARG A 157 8.08 -2.01 -34.72
N SER A 158 7.24 -2.11 -35.75
CA SER A 158 5.97 -1.38 -35.85
C SER A 158 4.92 -1.77 -34.79
N TYR A 159 5.19 -2.80 -33.99
CA TYR A 159 4.42 -3.14 -32.79
C TYR A 159 5.12 -2.61 -31.50
N ILE A 160 6.44 -2.79 -31.41
CA ILE A 160 7.26 -2.35 -30.25
C ILE A 160 7.19 -0.83 -30.04
N GLU A 161 7.07 -0.03 -31.10
CA GLU A 161 6.95 1.43 -31.03
C GLU A 161 5.58 1.93 -30.48
N LYS A 162 4.72 1.02 -29.95
CA LYS A 162 3.42 1.33 -29.34
C LYS A 162 3.20 0.79 -27.91
N GLY A 163 4.14 0.07 -27.30
CA GLY A 163 3.95 -0.51 -25.96
C GLY A 163 5.25 -0.97 -25.30
N GLU A 164 5.41 -0.68 -24.01
CA GLU A 164 6.65 -0.88 -23.26
C GLU A 164 6.87 -2.33 -22.77
N GLU A 165 8.12 -2.55 -22.34
CA GLU A 165 8.80 -3.80 -22.05
C GLU A 165 8.06 -4.82 -21.15
N HIS A 166 8.02 -6.10 -21.57
CA HIS A 166 8.13 -7.26 -20.67
C HIS A 166 8.76 -8.48 -21.41
N PRO A 167 9.87 -9.07 -20.93
CA PRO A 167 10.51 -10.23 -21.58
C PRO A 167 9.94 -11.57 -21.09
N MET A 168 9.14 -12.25 -21.94
CA MET A 168 8.71 -13.63 -21.68
C MET A 168 9.89 -14.61 -21.66
N LYS A 169 9.86 -15.59 -20.75
CA LYS A 169 10.81 -16.72 -20.69
C LYS A 169 10.15 -18.03 -21.09
N ILE A 170 10.67 -18.66 -22.14
CA ILE A 170 10.18 -19.92 -22.72
C ILE A 170 10.91 -21.12 -22.09
N GLN A 171 10.18 -22.22 -21.79
CA GLN A 171 10.74 -23.51 -21.36
C GLN A 171 9.97 -24.68 -21.99
N GLY A 172 10.44 -25.20 -23.12
CA GLY A 172 9.80 -26.32 -23.82
C GLY A 172 10.23 -27.70 -23.33
N PHE A 173 9.36 -28.39 -22.58
CA PHE A 173 9.44 -29.84 -22.29
C PHE A 173 8.03 -30.41 -22.01
N ARG A 174 7.88 -31.75 -21.97
CA ARG A 174 6.59 -32.48 -21.90
C ARG A 174 5.57 -31.86 -20.91
N ILE A 175 4.50 -31.29 -21.48
CA ILE A 175 3.58 -30.36 -20.83
C ILE A 175 2.69 -30.97 -19.72
N SER A 176 2.09 -32.15 -19.92
CA SER A 176 1.18 -32.79 -18.95
C SER A 176 1.79 -32.90 -17.54
N ARG A 177 2.97 -33.53 -17.46
CA ARG A 177 3.71 -33.70 -16.21
C ARG A 177 4.08 -32.36 -15.56
N ARG A 178 4.29 -31.29 -16.33
CA ARG A 178 4.56 -29.96 -15.79
C ARG A 178 3.30 -29.35 -15.18
N ILE A 179 2.15 -29.40 -15.86
CA ILE A 179 0.89 -28.88 -15.33
C ILE A 179 0.47 -29.64 -14.05
N GLU A 180 0.68 -30.96 -13.99
CA GLU A 180 0.45 -31.75 -12.77
C GLU A 180 1.38 -31.36 -11.59
N ILE A 181 2.62 -30.95 -11.87
CA ILE A 181 3.57 -30.50 -10.85
C ILE A 181 3.19 -29.10 -10.34
N GLU A 182 2.83 -28.17 -11.22
CA GLU A 182 2.48 -26.81 -10.81
C GLU A 182 1.09 -26.75 -10.14
N LYS A 183 0.12 -27.58 -10.56
CA LYS A 183 -1.16 -27.75 -9.83
C LYS A 183 -0.94 -28.25 -8.39
N LYS A 184 0.07 -29.08 -8.12
CA LYS A 184 0.46 -29.51 -6.76
C LYS A 184 1.12 -28.39 -5.93
N ARG A 185 1.51 -27.28 -6.56
CA ARG A 185 2.05 -26.05 -5.93
C ARG A 185 1.01 -24.93 -5.81
N GLY A 186 -0.26 -25.20 -6.12
CA GLY A 186 -1.33 -24.19 -6.10
C GLY A 186 -1.33 -23.24 -7.31
N LEU A 187 -0.58 -23.57 -8.37
CA LEU A 187 -0.50 -22.80 -9.60
C LEU A 187 -1.33 -23.46 -10.70
N PHE A 188 -2.15 -22.68 -11.39
CA PHE A 188 -3.06 -23.15 -12.43
C PHE A 188 -2.66 -22.56 -13.80
N PRO A 189 -2.75 -23.32 -14.90
CA PRO A 189 -2.41 -22.82 -16.23
C PRO A 189 -3.49 -21.84 -16.72
N THR A 190 -3.11 -20.60 -17.03
CA THR A 190 -4.04 -19.56 -17.49
C THR A 190 -3.99 -19.36 -19.00
N ASP A 191 -2.80 -19.42 -19.60
CA ASP A 191 -2.59 -19.40 -21.06
C ASP A 191 -1.76 -20.61 -21.51
N ILE A 192 -2.03 -21.09 -22.72
CA ILE A 192 -1.33 -22.20 -23.38
C ILE A 192 -1.18 -21.91 -24.88
N GLN A 193 0.06 -21.84 -25.37
CA GLN A 193 0.36 -21.58 -26.78
C GLN A 193 1.20 -22.72 -27.36
N GLY A 194 0.74 -23.32 -28.46
CA GLY A 194 1.42 -24.41 -29.15
C GLY A 194 2.18 -23.96 -30.39
N GLY A 195 3.10 -24.79 -30.85
CA GLY A 195 3.84 -24.63 -32.10
C GLY A 195 4.38 -25.97 -32.58
N GLU A 196 4.57 -26.12 -33.90
CA GLU A 196 5.07 -27.37 -34.49
C GLU A 196 6.18 -27.06 -35.50
N SER A 197 7.29 -27.81 -35.45
CA SER A 197 8.39 -27.66 -36.39
C SER A 197 9.11 -28.99 -36.58
N LYS A 198 9.26 -29.45 -37.84
CA LYS A 198 9.90 -30.73 -38.18
C LYS A 198 9.30 -31.93 -37.41
N ASP A 199 7.97 -31.97 -37.33
CA ASP A 199 7.19 -32.98 -36.60
C ASP A 199 7.45 -33.01 -35.06
N GLU A 200 8.18 -32.03 -34.50
CA GLU A 200 8.25 -31.79 -33.05
C GLU A 200 7.23 -30.73 -32.60
N GLU A 201 6.43 -31.05 -31.59
CA GLU A 201 5.52 -30.13 -30.90
C GLU A 201 6.22 -29.42 -29.73
N GLN A 202 6.00 -28.11 -29.62
CA GLN A 202 6.48 -27.28 -28.51
C GLN A 202 5.32 -26.47 -27.93
N TYR A 203 5.37 -26.22 -26.62
CA TYR A 203 4.31 -25.53 -25.89
C TYR A 203 4.88 -24.53 -24.89
N ASN A 204 4.24 -23.36 -24.82
CA ASN A 204 4.39 -22.37 -23.76
C ASN A 204 3.15 -22.42 -22.85
N VAL A 205 3.33 -22.24 -21.55
CA VAL A 205 2.24 -22.21 -20.56
C VAL A 205 2.51 -21.12 -19.53
N ILE A 206 1.55 -20.22 -19.33
CA ILE A 206 1.57 -19.27 -18.21
C ILE A 206 0.82 -19.91 -17.05
N PHE A 207 1.38 -19.82 -15.84
CA PHE A 207 0.78 -20.33 -14.61
C PHE A 207 0.55 -19.18 -13.63
N GLN A 208 -0.59 -19.19 -12.93
CA GLN A 208 -0.95 -18.19 -11.93
C GLN A 208 -1.46 -18.86 -10.65
N GLN A 209 -1.16 -18.26 -9.50
CA GLN A 209 -1.78 -18.62 -8.22
C GLN A 209 -3.18 -17.98 -8.17
N MET A 210 -4.23 -18.80 -8.18
CA MET A 210 -5.60 -18.29 -8.03
C MET A 210 -5.89 -18.10 -6.53
N VAL A 211 -5.93 -16.85 -6.09
CA VAL A 211 -6.28 -16.48 -4.72
C VAL A 211 -7.71 -15.96 -4.71
N THR A 212 -8.66 -16.80 -4.30
CA THR A 212 -10.04 -16.37 -4.02
C THR A 212 -10.02 -15.47 -2.79
N PRO A 213 -10.42 -14.18 -2.88
CA PRO A 213 -10.52 -13.34 -1.69
C PRO A 213 -11.58 -13.88 -0.75
N LYS A 214 -11.26 -13.96 0.55
CA LYS A 214 -12.26 -14.21 1.58
C LYS A 214 -13.36 -13.13 1.52
N PRO A 215 -14.63 -13.47 1.81
CA PRO A 215 -15.69 -12.47 1.96
C PRO A 215 -15.36 -11.52 3.12
N ARG A 216 -15.65 -10.23 2.94
CA ARG A 216 -15.52 -9.21 3.99
C ARG A 216 -16.87 -8.80 4.55
N PHE A 217 -17.01 -8.91 5.86
CA PHE A 217 -18.21 -8.55 6.61
C PHE A 217 -18.11 -7.10 7.11
N TRP A 218 -19.25 -6.44 7.29
CA TRP A 218 -19.32 -5.08 7.85
C TRP A 218 -19.78 -5.15 9.31
N THR A 219 -19.05 -4.49 10.20
CA THR A 219 -19.40 -4.35 11.61
C THR A 219 -19.09 -2.95 12.08
N ALA A 220 -20.00 -2.36 12.87
CA ALA A 220 -19.83 -1.07 13.52
C ALA A 220 -20.15 -1.21 15.02
N THR A 221 -19.39 -0.54 15.87
CA THR A 221 -19.46 -0.63 17.34
C THR A 221 -19.40 0.77 17.97
N GLY A 222 -19.62 0.85 19.29
CA GLY A 222 -19.67 2.12 20.01
C GLY A 222 -21.01 2.83 19.86
N GLU A 223 -21.07 4.12 20.17
CA GLU A 223 -22.32 4.84 20.39
C GLU A 223 -22.33 6.26 19.80
N VAL A 224 -23.55 6.82 19.70
CA VAL A 224 -23.81 8.23 19.38
C VAL A 224 -24.88 8.72 20.36
N THR A 225 -24.52 9.66 21.22
CA THR A 225 -25.31 10.07 22.38
C THR A 225 -25.52 11.58 22.50
N GLY A 226 -24.60 12.38 21.93
CA GLY A 226 -24.59 13.84 22.04
C GLY A 226 -24.86 14.59 20.73
N LEU A 227 -25.48 13.97 19.73
CA LEU A 227 -25.84 14.63 18.47
C LEU A 227 -27.36 14.80 18.33
N ASN A 228 -27.78 15.80 17.56
CA ASN A 228 -29.19 15.97 17.25
C ASN A 228 -29.70 14.74 16.49
N GLY A 229 -30.80 14.12 16.94
CA GLY A 229 -31.32 12.90 16.32
C GLY A 229 -30.33 11.73 16.28
N ASN A 230 -29.61 11.47 17.40
CA ASN A 230 -28.60 10.41 17.61
C ASN A 230 -28.68 9.16 16.70
N GLU A 231 -29.85 8.54 16.55
CA GLU A 231 -30.03 7.35 15.71
C GLU A 231 -29.78 7.63 14.22
N LEU A 232 -30.35 8.71 13.68
CA LEU A 232 -30.13 9.15 12.30
C LEU A 232 -28.69 9.62 12.10
N ALA A 233 -28.11 10.32 13.10
CA ALA A 233 -26.71 10.73 13.09
C ALA A 233 -25.77 9.51 13.04
N ARG A 234 -26.04 8.47 13.84
CA ARG A 234 -25.34 7.18 13.84
C ARG A 234 -25.40 6.52 12.46
N GLU A 235 -26.60 6.36 11.89
CA GLU A 235 -26.75 5.71 10.58
C GLU A 235 -26.10 6.48 9.45
N ARG A 236 -26.14 7.81 9.50
CA ARG A 236 -25.47 8.66 8.52
C ARG A 236 -23.94 8.53 8.61
N LEU A 237 -23.37 8.59 9.82
CA LEU A 237 -21.93 8.44 10.04
C LEU A 237 -21.45 7.03 9.67
N ASP A 238 -22.20 6.00 10.06
CA ASP A 238 -21.94 4.61 9.70
C ASP A 238 -21.89 4.42 8.18
N ASN A 239 -22.84 4.99 7.43
CA ASN A 239 -22.85 4.89 5.97
C ASN A 239 -21.74 5.71 5.30
N ILE A 240 -21.39 6.90 5.82
CA ILE A 240 -20.23 7.68 5.36
C ILE A 240 -18.95 6.84 5.47
N MET A 241 -18.71 6.24 6.64
CA MET A 241 -17.49 5.45 6.88
C MET A 241 -17.49 4.13 6.12
N LYS A 242 -18.64 3.46 5.99
CA LYS A 242 -18.82 2.23 5.22
C LYS A 242 -18.50 2.39 3.74
N GLU A 243 -19.05 3.41 3.09
CA GLU A 243 -18.79 3.65 1.67
C GLU A 243 -17.37 4.16 1.44
N PHE A 244 -16.82 4.98 2.35
CA PHE A 244 -15.40 5.33 2.31
C PHE A 244 -14.51 4.08 2.40
N MET A 245 -14.63 3.28 3.47
CA MET A 245 -13.80 2.11 3.72
C MET A 245 -13.88 1.07 2.60
N LYS A 246 -15.10 0.77 2.11
CA LYS A 246 -15.31 -0.16 0.99
C LYS A 246 -14.60 0.30 -0.28
N LYS A 247 -14.83 1.54 -0.69
CA LYS A 247 -14.20 2.14 -1.88
C LYS A 247 -12.68 2.17 -1.77
N ASN A 248 -12.17 2.34 -0.54
CA ASN A 248 -10.75 2.51 -0.25
C ASN A 248 -10.00 1.21 0.12
N GLY A 249 -10.68 0.06 0.26
CA GLY A 249 -10.02 -1.19 0.66
C GLY A 249 -9.76 -1.34 2.17
N VAL A 250 -10.10 -0.32 2.97
CA VAL A 250 -9.70 -0.19 4.39
C VAL A 250 -10.45 -1.17 5.29
N ARG A 251 -9.71 -1.90 6.14
CA ARG A 251 -10.24 -3.01 6.95
C ARG A 251 -10.69 -2.60 8.35
N GLN A 252 -10.05 -1.63 8.98
CA GLN A 252 -10.36 -1.17 10.34
C GLN A 252 -10.25 0.36 10.45
N ALA A 253 -11.20 0.98 11.13
CA ALA A 253 -11.23 2.42 11.37
C ALA A 253 -11.87 2.78 12.72
N GLN A 254 -11.62 4.00 13.18
CA GLN A 254 -12.40 4.66 14.23
C GLN A 254 -12.79 6.08 13.82
N VAL A 255 -13.91 6.56 14.35
CA VAL A 255 -14.27 7.98 14.40
C VAL A 255 -14.66 8.34 15.82
N ALA A 256 -14.20 9.49 16.30
CA ALA A 256 -14.75 10.13 17.49
C ALA A 256 -15.09 11.59 17.23
N ILE A 257 -16.11 12.09 17.92
CA ILE A 257 -16.56 13.48 17.91
C ILE A 257 -16.80 13.89 19.36
N ALA A 258 -16.30 15.06 19.75
CA ALA A 258 -16.50 15.64 21.08
C ALA A 258 -16.94 17.11 21.00
N SER A 259 -17.56 17.63 22.05
CA SER A 259 -17.70 19.07 22.31
C SER A 259 -17.17 19.36 23.71
N ASN A 260 -16.24 20.30 23.85
CA ASN A 260 -15.64 20.70 25.14
C ASN A 260 -15.08 19.52 25.98
N GLY A 261 -14.68 18.42 25.33
CA GLY A 261 -14.15 17.20 25.95
C GLY A 261 -15.19 16.11 26.25
N GLU A 262 -16.49 16.41 26.14
CA GLU A 262 -17.55 15.41 26.23
C GLU A 262 -17.71 14.68 24.88
N ILE A 263 -17.66 13.35 24.89
CA ILE A 263 -17.83 12.53 23.69
C ILE A 263 -19.30 12.56 23.24
N LEU A 264 -19.54 13.05 22.03
CA LEU A 264 -20.87 13.04 21.39
C LEU A 264 -21.09 11.78 20.55
N ALA A 265 -19.99 11.23 19.99
CA ALA A 265 -19.96 9.97 19.27
C ALA A 265 -18.58 9.32 19.40
N GLU A 266 -18.53 8.00 19.62
CA GLU A 266 -17.32 7.21 19.42
C GLU A 266 -17.66 5.87 18.76
N ARG A 267 -17.04 5.60 17.60
CA ARG A 267 -17.43 4.52 16.69
C ARG A 267 -16.22 3.72 16.25
N GLY A 268 -16.29 2.40 16.42
CA GLY A 268 -15.35 1.44 15.81
C GLY A 268 -15.95 0.86 14.53
N TYR A 269 -15.13 0.66 13.50
CA TYR A 269 -15.56 0.16 12.19
C TYR A 269 -14.65 -0.95 11.69
N THR A 270 -15.25 -2.04 11.21
CA THR A 270 -14.57 -3.20 10.64
C THR A 270 -15.20 -3.54 9.28
N TRP A 271 -14.38 -3.61 8.24
CA TRP A 271 -14.75 -4.17 6.94
C TRP A 271 -13.73 -5.22 6.50
N ALA A 272 -13.87 -6.41 7.05
CA ALA A 272 -12.80 -7.40 7.04
C ALA A 272 -13.29 -8.85 6.99
N GLU A 273 -12.33 -9.72 6.73
CA GLU A 273 -12.41 -11.17 6.75
C GLU A 273 -12.76 -11.72 8.16
N ASP A 274 -13.26 -12.96 8.22
CA ASP A 274 -13.83 -13.60 9.41
C ASP A 274 -12.85 -13.85 10.58
N ASP A 275 -11.55 -13.76 10.33
CA ASP A 275 -10.47 -13.90 11.30
C ASP A 275 -9.81 -12.57 11.72
N ARG A 276 -10.33 -11.42 11.29
CA ARG A 276 -9.82 -10.11 11.71
C ARG A 276 -10.59 -9.58 12.93
N PRO A 277 -9.92 -9.04 13.97
CA PRO A 277 -10.62 -8.55 15.15
C PRO A 277 -11.59 -7.40 14.84
N ILE A 278 -12.74 -7.41 15.52
CA ILE A 278 -13.74 -6.34 15.46
C ILE A 278 -13.21 -5.16 16.28
N VAL A 279 -13.15 -3.98 15.65
CA VAL A 279 -12.77 -2.72 16.30
C VAL A 279 -13.82 -2.30 17.32
N ASN A 280 -13.37 -1.90 18.49
CA ASN A 280 -14.11 -1.22 19.56
C ASN A 280 -13.62 0.23 19.68
N PRO A 281 -14.40 1.16 20.27
CA PRO A 281 -14.01 2.58 20.37
C PRO A 281 -12.79 2.90 21.24
N HIS A 282 -12.30 1.93 22.02
CA HIS A 282 -11.16 2.08 22.92
C HIS A 282 -9.90 1.36 22.41
N ASP A 283 -9.98 0.60 21.31
CA ASP A 283 -8.79 0.00 20.68
C ASP A 283 -7.83 1.09 20.19
N ARG A 284 -6.52 0.83 20.27
CA ARG A 284 -5.48 1.85 19.97
C ARG A 284 -4.95 1.72 18.54
N PHE A 285 -5.07 2.79 17.76
CA PHE A 285 -4.44 2.92 16.44
C PHE A 285 -3.13 3.71 16.58
N PRO A 286 -2.11 3.47 15.73
CA PRO A 286 -0.95 4.35 15.64
C PRO A 286 -1.39 5.75 15.20
N LEU A 287 -1.17 6.75 16.05
CA LEU A 287 -1.68 8.13 15.90
C LEU A 287 -0.96 8.92 14.82
N ALA A 288 0.10 8.37 14.24
CA ALA A 288 0.85 9.05 13.21
C ALA A 288 1.42 10.39 13.71
N SER A 289 1.66 11.35 12.82
CA SER A 289 2.10 12.69 13.23
C SER A 289 1.05 13.49 14.04
N VAL A 290 -0.14 12.94 14.36
CA VAL A 290 -0.98 13.52 15.44
C VAL A 290 -0.25 13.41 16.79
N SER A 291 0.72 12.49 16.95
CA SER A 291 1.63 12.45 18.10
C SER A 291 2.29 13.80 18.43
N LYS A 292 2.44 14.70 17.43
CA LYS A 292 3.00 16.04 17.61
C LYS A 292 2.12 16.95 18.49
N THR A 293 0.82 16.70 18.64
CA THR A 293 -0.04 17.50 19.56
C THR A 293 0.42 17.35 21.01
N PHE A 294 0.78 16.13 21.43
CA PHE A 294 1.30 15.83 22.76
C PHE A 294 2.69 16.46 22.99
N LEU A 295 3.53 16.51 21.96
CA LEU A 295 4.79 17.27 21.99
C LEU A 295 4.55 18.78 22.15
N TYR A 296 3.55 19.34 21.47
CA TYR A 296 3.28 20.78 21.56
C TYR A 296 2.72 21.15 22.94
N ALA A 297 1.82 20.33 23.51
CA ALA A 297 1.42 20.46 24.91
C ALA A 297 2.62 20.33 25.88
N ALA A 298 3.54 19.40 25.65
CA ALA A 298 4.76 19.26 26.44
C ALA A 298 5.66 20.51 26.38
N ILE A 299 5.83 21.11 25.20
CA ILE A 299 6.62 22.34 25.04
C ILE A 299 5.92 23.54 25.67
N THR A 300 4.60 23.69 25.51
CA THR A 300 3.82 24.74 26.18
C THR A 300 3.91 24.61 27.71
N TRP A 301 3.71 23.41 28.28
CA TRP A 301 3.92 23.18 29.71
C TRP A 301 5.33 23.57 30.17
N MET A 302 6.37 23.27 29.38
CA MET A 302 7.75 23.65 29.71
C MET A 302 7.99 25.18 29.62
N VAL A 303 7.21 25.91 28.82
CA VAL A 303 7.18 27.38 28.82
C VAL A 303 6.44 27.91 30.06
N ASP A 304 5.26 27.36 30.37
CA ASP A 304 4.41 27.81 31.49
C ASP A 304 5.09 27.57 32.85
N GLN A 305 5.86 26.47 32.97
CA GLN A 305 6.71 26.19 34.14
C GLN A 305 8.03 27.00 34.13
N GLY A 306 8.24 27.91 33.18
CA GLY A 306 9.43 28.76 33.09
C GLY A 306 10.74 28.02 32.81
N ARG A 307 10.69 26.76 32.36
CA ARG A 307 11.87 25.91 32.12
C ARG A 307 12.57 26.22 30.80
N LEU A 308 11.85 26.77 29.83
CA LEU A 308 12.34 27.29 28.56
C LEU A 308 11.41 28.39 28.04
N THR A 309 11.75 29.01 26.91
CA THR A 309 10.88 29.96 26.19
C THR A 309 10.84 29.60 24.70
N TYR A 310 9.81 30.03 23.98
CA TYR A 310 9.72 29.84 22.52
C TYR A 310 10.94 30.42 21.75
N GLY A 311 11.56 31.50 22.27
CA GLY A 311 12.79 32.08 21.72
C GLY A 311 14.09 31.38 22.16
N SER A 312 14.03 30.35 23.01
CA SER A 312 15.22 29.67 23.54
C SER A 312 15.96 28.89 22.45
N LEU A 313 17.28 29.06 22.38
CA LEU A 313 18.13 28.42 21.37
C LEU A 313 18.47 26.98 21.76
N VAL A 314 17.92 26.02 21.00
CA VAL A 314 17.85 24.60 21.35
C VAL A 314 19.23 23.98 21.51
N HIS A 315 20.10 24.15 20.50
CA HIS A 315 21.46 23.62 20.54
C HIS A 315 22.33 24.26 21.64
N ASN A 316 22.03 25.49 22.10
CA ASN A 316 22.76 26.10 23.20
C ASN A 316 22.38 25.49 24.56
N ILE A 317 21.12 25.09 24.76
CA ILE A 317 20.67 24.34 25.95
C ILE A 317 21.32 22.95 25.96
N LEU A 318 21.26 22.25 24.83
CA LEU A 318 21.87 20.92 24.62
C LEU A 318 23.42 20.94 24.61
N ARG A 319 24.05 22.12 24.72
CA ARG A 319 25.50 22.36 24.70
C ARG A 319 26.22 21.97 23.40
N TYR A 320 25.48 21.85 22.30
CA TYR A 320 25.99 21.58 20.96
C TYR A 320 26.46 22.88 20.28
N TYR A 321 27.55 23.46 20.78
CA TYR A 321 28.03 24.78 20.35
C TYR A 321 28.73 24.83 18.98
N TYR A 322 29.08 23.67 18.41
CA TYR A 322 29.90 23.56 17.19
C TYR A 322 29.27 22.62 16.13
N PRO A 323 28.03 22.88 15.65
CA PRO A 323 27.51 22.21 14.46
C PRO A 323 28.36 22.58 13.23
N LYS A 324 28.40 21.70 12.23
CA LYS A 324 29.13 21.91 10.97
C LYS A 324 28.60 23.10 10.16
N ASP A 325 27.29 23.37 10.28
CA ASP A 325 26.64 24.56 9.74
C ASP A 325 26.30 25.49 10.91
N GLU A 326 27.02 26.61 11.02
CA GLU A 326 26.87 27.53 12.15
C GLU A 326 25.45 28.10 12.29
N ARG A 327 24.66 28.13 11.21
CA ARG A 327 23.26 28.58 11.22
C ARG A 327 22.40 27.75 12.16
N ALA A 328 22.74 26.48 12.37
CA ALA A 328 22.04 25.59 13.29
C ALA A 328 22.12 26.06 14.75
N ARG A 329 23.12 26.87 15.14
CA ARG A 329 23.24 27.43 16.51
C ARG A 329 22.11 28.40 16.87
N PHE A 330 21.44 28.96 15.86
CA PHE A 330 20.37 29.96 16.01
C PHE A 330 18.96 29.38 15.90
N ILE A 331 18.83 28.05 15.93
CA ILE A 331 17.54 27.35 15.95
C ILE A 331 16.87 27.54 17.32
N SER A 332 15.79 28.32 17.34
CA SER A 332 14.93 28.47 18.51
C SER A 332 13.85 27.37 18.59
N VAL A 333 13.25 27.21 19.77
CA VAL A 333 12.09 26.33 19.98
C VAL A 333 10.95 26.66 19.01
N GLN A 334 10.64 27.95 18.78
CA GLN A 334 9.62 28.37 17.81
C GLN A 334 9.97 27.92 16.38
N ASN A 335 11.25 27.95 15.99
CA ASN A 335 11.63 27.49 14.64
C ASN A 335 11.38 25.99 14.46
N LEU A 336 11.37 25.19 15.53
CA LEU A 336 11.04 23.77 15.46
C LEU A 336 9.53 23.53 15.45
N LEU A 337 8.75 24.25 16.26
CA LEU A 337 7.28 24.22 16.25
C LEU A 337 6.68 24.66 14.91
N ASP A 338 7.25 25.71 14.30
CA ASP A 338 6.85 26.25 12.98
C ASP A 338 7.34 25.39 11.79
N HIS A 339 8.10 24.31 12.00
CA HIS A 339 8.85 23.60 10.95
C HIS A 339 9.76 24.52 10.10
N LYS A 340 10.37 25.55 10.71
CA LYS A 340 11.31 26.52 10.07
C LYS A 340 12.78 26.30 10.50
N GLY A 341 13.16 25.07 10.88
CA GLY A 341 14.49 24.74 11.40
C GLY A 341 15.65 24.78 10.39
N GLY A 342 15.37 24.98 9.10
CA GLY A 342 16.38 25.01 8.02
C GLY A 342 16.54 23.69 7.24
N TRP A 343 15.82 22.63 7.61
CA TRP A 343 15.87 21.33 6.93
C TRP A 343 14.71 21.12 5.95
N ASP A 344 14.98 20.70 4.72
CA ASP A 344 13.96 20.24 3.78
C ASP A 344 14.29 18.86 3.24
N ARG A 345 13.52 17.86 3.67
CA ARG A 345 13.66 16.45 3.24
C ARG A 345 13.51 16.23 1.72
N LYS A 346 12.92 17.16 0.98
CA LYS A 346 12.85 17.08 -0.50
C LYS A 346 14.16 17.49 -1.16
N GLU A 347 14.82 18.51 -0.61
CA GLU A 347 16.10 19.03 -1.12
C GLU A 347 17.28 18.20 -0.60
N ALA A 348 17.17 17.65 0.61
CA ALA A 348 18.12 16.66 1.16
C ALA A 348 17.97 15.26 0.53
N GLY A 349 16.82 14.96 -0.08
CA GLY A 349 16.49 13.66 -0.68
C GLY A 349 16.01 12.58 0.31
N GLU A 350 16.09 12.84 1.61
CA GLU A 350 15.75 11.89 2.69
C GLU A 350 15.10 12.58 3.89
N ASP A 351 14.37 11.82 4.72
CA ASP A 351 13.82 12.26 6.00
C ASP A 351 14.48 11.44 7.11
N ILE A 352 15.48 12.01 7.78
CA ILE A 352 16.41 11.29 8.67
C ILE A 352 15.71 10.49 9.80
N ALA A 353 14.48 10.86 10.16
CA ALA A 353 13.63 10.12 11.10
C ALA A 353 13.24 8.71 10.61
N PHE A 354 13.57 8.36 9.36
CA PHE A 354 13.38 7.06 8.73
C PHE A 354 14.71 6.41 8.28
N GLU A 355 15.85 6.88 8.81
CA GLU A 355 17.19 6.47 8.35
C GLU A 355 18.07 5.89 9.48
N PHE A 356 17.46 5.23 10.47
CA PHE A 356 18.17 4.71 11.66
C PHE A 356 19.27 3.70 11.28
N VAL A 357 19.06 2.86 10.28
CA VAL A 357 20.08 1.91 9.77
C VAL A 357 21.28 2.64 9.17
N LYS A 358 21.05 3.74 8.45
CA LYS A 358 22.10 4.58 7.85
C LYS A 358 22.91 5.27 8.95
N VAL A 359 22.23 5.88 9.93
CA VAL A 359 22.90 6.55 11.05
C VAL A 359 23.70 5.53 11.87
N ALA A 360 23.11 4.40 12.27
CA ALA A 360 23.80 3.35 13.02
C ALA A 360 25.08 2.83 12.33
N LYS A 361 25.07 2.67 11.00
CA LYS A 361 26.25 2.30 10.20
C LYS A 361 27.29 3.42 10.12
N SER A 362 26.90 4.69 10.26
CA SER A 362 27.82 5.83 10.30
C SER A 362 28.59 5.93 11.64
N LEU A 363 27.97 5.55 12.76
CA LEU A 363 28.52 5.62 14.12
C LEU A 363 29.84 4.83 14.29
N PRO A 364 30.62 5.08 15.36
CA PRO A 364 31.80 4.27 15.70
C PRO A 364 31.51 2.77 15.88
N THR A 365 30.28 2.41 16.27
CA THR A 365 29.78 1.03 16.40
C THR A 365 29.46 0.34 15.08
N LYS A 366 29.47 1.06 13.94
CA LYS A 366 29.26 0.50 12.58
C LYS A 366 28.02 -0.39 12.40
N GLY A 367 26.98 -0.16 13.19
CA GLY A 367 25.72 -0.93 13.15
C GLY A 367 25.66 -2.11 14.12
N GLU A 368 26.67 -2.36 14.95
CA GLU A 368 26.63 -3.35 16.05
C GLU A 368 25.51 -3.07 17.07
N LYS A 369 24.97 -1.84 17.08
CA LYS A 369 23.83 -1.40 17.88
C LYS A 369 22.89 -0.56 17.02
N PRO A 370 21.57 -0.57 17.30
CA PRO A 370 20.66 0.44 16.77
C PRO A 370 21.10 1.86 17.17
N ALA A 371 20.69 2.85 16.38
CA ALA A 371 20.84 4.26 16.72
C ALA A 371 19.70 4.72 17.65
N THR A 372 19.99 5.64 18.56
CA THR A 372 19.00 6.33 19.41
C THR A 372 18.60 7.69 18.81
N ASP A 373 17.55 8.33 19.33
CA ASP A 373 17.18 9.72 19.01
C ASP A 373 18.39 10.67 19.19
N ARG A 374 19.18 10.45 20.26
CA ARG A 374 20.44 11.17 20.47
C ARG A 374 21.43 10.99 19.32
N ASP A 375 21.58 9.78 18.80
CA ASP A 375 22.48 9.51 17.66
C ASP A 375 21.96 10.17 16.37
N ILE A 376 20.64 10.23 16.15
CA ILE A 376 20.03 10.99 15.05
C ILE A 376 20.33 12.49 15.20
N VAL A 377 20.17 13.04 16.41
CA VAL A 377 20.47 14.45 16.72
C VAL A 377 21.96 14.76 16.51
N GLU A 378 22.88 13.97 17.06
CA GLU A 378 24.32 14.18 16.90
C GLU A 378 24.78 13.99 15.45
N TYR A 379 24.20 13.04 14.70
CA TYR A 379 24.43 12.91 13.26
C TYR A 379 24.00 14.16 12.50
N MET A 380 22.84 14.74 12.81
CA MET A 380 22.31 15.92 12.10
C MET A 380 23.12 17.19 12.34
N LEU A 381 23.87 17.31 13.45
CA LEU A 381 24.86 18.39 13.64
C LEU A 381 26.00 18.35 12.59
N THR A 382 26.21 17.21 11.92
CA THR A 382 27.22 17.01 10.87
C THR A 382 26.68 17.23 9.45
N GLN A 383 25.41 17.63 9.31
CA GLN A 383 24.73 17.89 8.03
C GLN A 383 24.50 19.39 7.80
N PRO A 384 24.46 19.87 6.54
CA PRO A 384 24.13 21.25 6.22
C PRO A 384 22.62 21.52 6.35
N LEU A 385 22.24 22.76 6.67
CA LEU A 385 20.87 23.24 6.49
C LEU A 385 20.63 23.53 5.00
N GLN A 386 19.44 23.20 4.50
CA GLN A 386 19.04 23.45 3.11
C GLN A 386 18.76 24.95 2.89
N PHE A 387 18.16 25.62 3.87
CA PHE A 387 17.82 27.04 3.87
C PHE A 387 18.10 27.66 5.25
N ASN A 388 17.95 28.98 5.42
CA ASN A 388 18.27 29.62 6.69
C ASN A 388 17.15 29.42 7.72
N THR A 389 17.53 29.22 8.98
CA THR A 389 16.61 29.13 10.13
C THR A 389 15.61 30.29 10.13
N GLY A 390 14.31 29.98 10.15
CA GLY A 390 13.23 30.97 10.14
C GLY A 390 12.76 31.44 8.75
N GLU A 391 13.52 31.20 7.69
CA GLU A 391 13.28 31.77 6.34
C GLU A 391 12.01 31.24 5.66
N ARG A 392 11.78 29.92 5.70
CA ARG A 392 10.60 29.25 5.13
C ARG A 392 10.17 28.04 5.94
N GLU A 393 8.92 27.64 5.79
CA GLU A 393 8.41 26.38 6.34
C GLU A 393 8.87 25.19 5.48
N ALA A 394 9.29 24.11 6.12
CA ALA A 394 9.57 22.82 5.50
C ALA A 394 9.32 21.69 6.51
N TYR A 395 8.27 20.91 6.29
CA TYR A 395 7.85 19.86 7.21
C TYR A 395 8.98 18.88 7.56
N SER A 396 9.39 18.88 8.82
CA SER A 396 10.53 18.10 9.33
C SER A 396 10.10 17.29 10.55
N ASN A 397 10.22 15.96 10.47
CA ASN A 397 10.03 15.08 11.62
C ASN A 397 11.18 15.22 12.63
N TYR A 398 12.40 15.40 12.13
CA TYR A 398 13.59 15.61 12.96
C TYR A 398 13.46 16.83 13.87
N GLY A 399 12.84 17.92 13.41
CA GLY A 399 12.58 19.09 14.26
C GLY A 399 11.72 18.77 15.50
N ASN A 400 10.81 17.79 15.41
CA ASN A 400 10.01 17.33 16.54
C ASN A 400 10.74 16.32 17.42
N MET A 401 11.57 15.45 16.84
CA MET A 401 12.47 14.58 17.59
C MET A 401 13.42 15.41 18.48
N LEU A 402 14.07 16.42 17.90
CA LEU A 402 14.96 17.36 18.60
C LEU A 402 14.25 18.12 19.75
N LEU A 403 12.95 18.40 19.64
CA LEU A 403 12.15 18.96 20.75
C LEU A 403 11.86 17.91 21.83
N GLY A 404 11.60 16.65 21.46
CA GLY A 404 11.48 15.54 22.42
C GLY A 404 12.77 15.33 23.21
N TYR A 405 13.90 15.27 22.50
CA TYR A 405 15.24 15.22 23.10
C TYR A 405 15.51 16.42 24.03
N LEU A 406 15.09 17.63 23.64
CA LEU A 406 15.20 18.82 24.48
C LEU A 406 14.40 18.70 25.79
N VAL A 407 13.15 18.22 25.72
CA VAL A 407 12.35 17.95 26.93
C VAL A 407 13.08 16.97 27.84
N SER A 408 13.51 15.82 27.30
CA SER A 408 14.26 14.81 28.06
C SER A 408 15.57 15.33 28.66
N ASN A 409 16.28 16.22 27.95
CA ASN A 409 17.54 16.78 28.43
C ASN A 409 17.35 17.76 29.61
N ILE A 410 16.26 18.55 29.60
CA ILE A 410 15.96 19.53 30.65
C ILE A 410 15.36 18.86 31.90
N THR A 411 14.63 17.74 31.75
CA THR A 411 13.97 17.05 32.86
C THR A 411 14.77 15.88 33.43
N GLY A 412 15.63 15.26 32.62
CA GLY A 412 16.31 14.01 32.97
C GLY A 412 15.43 12.76 32.81
N MET A 413 14.23 12.89 32.25
CA MET A 413 13.24 11.82 32.07
C MET A 413 13.15 11.41 30.59
N PRO A 414 12.87 10.13 30.26
CA PRO A 414 12.48 9.75 28.91
C PRO A 414 11.22 10.51 28.47
N TYR A 415 11.15 10.94 27.21
CA TYR A 415 10.09 11.83 26.71
C TYR A 415 8.68 11.26 26.93
N PHE A 416 8.48 9.95 26.76
CA PHE A 416 7.17 9.33 26.98
C PHE A 416 6.76 9.36 28.47
N ASN A 417 7.67 9.04 29.39
CA ASN A 417 7.43 9.15 30.84
C ASN A 417 7.08 10.58 31.26
N PHE A 418 7.70 11.60 30.63
CA PHE A 418 7.33 13.00 30.86
C PHE A 418 5.88 13.29 30.40
N LEU A 419 5.43 12.70 29.28
CA LEU A 419 4.02 12.80 28.88
C LEU A 419 3.12 12.16 29.95
N GLU A 420 3.42 10.92 30.36
CA GLU A 420 2.64 10.18 31.35
C GLU A 420 2.49 10.94 32.68
N GLU A 421 3.56 11.56 33.18
CA GLU A 421 3.56 12.25 34.48
C GLU A 421 2.93 13.66 34.45
N HIS A 422 2.95 14.36 33.31
CA HIS A 422 2.62 15.80 33.27
C HIS A 422 1.61 16.24 32.21
N ILE A 423 1.37 15.43 31.16
CA ILE A 423 0.60 15.85 29.97
C ILE A 423 -0.62 14.94 29.71
N LEU A 424 -0.54 13.64 30.01
CA LEU A 424 -1.60 12.71 29.63
C LEU A 424 -2.81 12.69 30.55
N ASP A 425 -2.70 13.11 31.82
CA ASP A 425 -3.83 13.21 32.77
C ASP A 425 -4.70 11.93 32.81
N GLY A 426 -4.04 10.75 32.81
CA GLY A 426 -4.68 9.44 32.81
C GLY A 426 -5.28 8.96 31.47
N LEU A 427 -5.08 9.70 30.37
CA LEU A 427 -5.55 9.32 29.03
C LEU A 427 -4.79 8.11 28.47
N ASP A 428 -5.54 7.17 27.88
CA ASP A 428 -5.02 5.87 27.43
C ASP A 428 -4.25 5.92 26.10
N ILE A 429 -2.98 6.33 26.18
CA ILE A 429 -2.04 6.43 25.07
C ILE A 429 -0.81 5.55 25.39
N LYS A 430 -0.31 4.80 24.41
CA LYS A 430 0.98 4.09 24.51
C LYS A 430 1.99 4.63 23.49
N LEU A 431 3.28 4.45 23.78
CA LEU A 431 4.29 4.39 22.74
C LEU A 431 4.02 3.16 21.86
N TYR A 432 4.05 3.31 20.55
CA TYR A 432 3.97 2.20 19.60
C TYR A 432 5.38 1.63 19.42
N GLU A 433 5.54 0.34 19.67
CA GLU A 433 6.85 -0.34 19.64
C GLU A 433 7.26 -0.73 18.20
N THR A 434 8.56 -0.95 17.98
CA THR A 434 9.07 -1.39 16.66
C THR A 434 8.83 -2.88 16.44
N ALA A 435 8.99 -3.71 17.47
CA ALA A 435 9.10 -5.15 17.28
C ALA A 435 7.74 -5.83 17.10
N ALA A 436 7.49 -6.40 15.91
CA ALA A 436 6.22 -7.02 15.50
C ALA A 436 5.60 -8.01 16.51
N TYR A 437 6.41 -8.70 17.33
CA TYR A 437 5.91 -9.64 18.33
C TYR A 437 5.15 -8.97 19.49
N LYS A 438 5.32 -7.66 19.72
CA LYS A 438 4.59 -6.85 20.70
C LYS A 438 3.13 -6.59 20.33
N HIS A 439 2.77 -6.80 19.06
CA HIS A 439 1.45 -6.48 18.49
C HIS A 439 0.60 -7.72 18.19
N ARG A 440 0.99 -8.90 18.71
CA ARG A 440 0.26 -10.17 18.47
C ARG A 440 -1.16 -10.16 19.05
N ASP A 441 -1.35 -9.41 20.14
CA ASP A 441 -2.59 -9.34 20.90
C ASP A 441 -3.29 -7.96 20.74
N ASP A 442 -2.78 -7.06 19.89
CA ASP A 442 -3.43 -5.79 19.57
C ASP A 442 -4.64 -6.04 18.63
N SER A 443 -5.84 -5.55 19.01
CA SER A 443 -7.05 -5.64 18.18
C SER A 443 -6.89 -4.98 16.80
N ILE A 444 -6.04 -3.94 16.74
CA ILE A 444 -5.78 -3.19 15.52
C ILE A 444 -4.55 -3.80 14.83
N ILE A 445 -4.72 -4.14 13.56
CA ILE A 445 -3.64 -4.69 12.73
C ILE A 445 -3.30 -3.65 11.66
N PRO A 446 -2.22 -2.87 11.83
CA PRO A 446 -1.68 -1.96 10.82
C PRO A 446 -1.28 -2.69 9.52
N GLU A 447 -1.43 -2.03 8.36
CA GLU A 447 -1.19 -2.62 7.05
C GLU A 447 -0.47 -1.67 6.08
N SER A 448 0.64 -2.13 5.51
CA SER A 448 1.30 -1.53 4.35
C SER A 448 1.74 -2.58 3.33
N LEU A 449 2.21 -2.09 2.19
CA LEU A 449 2.81 -2.84 1.08
C LEU A 449 4.34 -2.68 1.05
N GLN A 450 4.91 -2.02 2.07
CA GLN A 450 6.34 -1.73 2.18
C GLN A 450 6.99 -2.67 3.21
N ILE A 451 8.12 -3.24 2.82
CA ILE A 451 9.08 -3.91 3.70
C ILE A 451 10.43 -3.21 3.55
N GLY A 452 11.30 -3.33 4.55
CA GLY A 452 12.65 -2.76 4.53
C GLY A 452 13.53 -3.32 5.64
N PRO A 453 14.83 -2.96 5.68
CA PRO A 453 15.78 -3.50 6.64
C PRO A 453 15.37 -3.23 8.09
N ASP A 454 15.58 -4.19 8.98
CA ASP A 454 15.28 -4.06 10.41
C ASP A 454 16.21 -3.03 11.10
N PRO A 455 15.67 -1.91 11.63
CA PRO A 455 16.48 -0.88 12.28
C PRO A 455 16.95 -1.28 13.69
N LEU A 456 16.34 -2.29 14.32
CA LEU A 456 16.80 -2.86 15.59
C LEU A 456 18.06 -3.72 15.40
N HIS A 457 18.27 -4.25 14.19
CA HIS A 457 19.39 -5.12 13.83
C HIS A 457 20.11 -4.59 12.57
N PRO A 458 20.81 -3.43 12.61
CA PRO A 458 21.30 -2.77 11.40
C PRO A 458 22.24 -3.58 10.51
N LEU A 459 22.94 -4.58 11.06
CA LEU A 459 23.83 -5.50 10.34
C LEU A 459 23.12 -6.72 9.73
N SER A 460 21.81 -6.86 9.92
CA SER A 460 21.01 -7.94 9.36
C SER A 460 20.53 -7.60 7.93
N ASP A 461 20.52 -8.60 7.06
CA ASP A 461 19.83 -8.54 5.75
C ASP A 461 18.33 -8.85 5.86
N GLN A 462 17.80 -9.06 7.08
CA GLN A 462 16.39 -9.30 7.32
C GLN A 462 15.54 -8.07 6.97
N LEU A 463 14.53 -8.29 6.13
CA LEU A 463 13.48 -7.32 5.86
C LEU A 463 12.28 -7.58 6.78
N VAL A 464 11.69 -6.50 7.30
CA VAL A 464 10.49 -6.50 8.14
C VAL A 464 9.43 -5.55 7.55
N PRO A 465 8.13 -5.67 7.92
CA PRO A 465 7.09 -4.74 7.47
C PRO A 465 7.33 -3.31 7.96
N ALA A 466 6.88 -2.31 7.18
CA ALA A 466 7.05 -0.89 7.48
C ALA A 466 6.46 -0.46 8.84
N GLU A 467 5.40 -1.14 9.25
CA GLU A 467 4.72 -0.99 10.54
C GLU A 467 5.69 -1.27 11.70
N TYR A 468 6.59 -2.22 11.49
CA TYR A 468 7.46 -2.83 12.50
C TYR A 468 8.93 -2.49 12.23
N GLY A 469 9.19 -1.24 11.86
CA GLY A 469 10.53 -0.69 11.62
C GLY A 469 11.02 -0.76 10.18
N GLY A 470 10.36 -1.52 9.30
CA GLY A 470 10.76 -1.68 7.89
C GLY A 470 10.59 -0.43 7.02
N ASP A 471 10.20 0.70 7.62
CA ASP A 471 10.28 2.01 7.00
C ASP A 471 11.56 2.78 7.36
N GLY A 472 12.45 2.17 8.16
CA GLY A 472 13.73 2.68 8.62
C GLY A 472 13.67 3.50 9.91
N ALA A 473 12.50 3.62 10.56
CA ALA A 473 12.33 4.30 11.85
C ALA A 473 12.27 3.32 13.03
N ILE A 474 13.05 3.58 14.09
CA ILE A 474 12.80 2.95 15.40
C ILE A 474 11.67 3.75 16.05
N LYS A 475 10.53 3.09 16.25
CA LYS A 475 9.28 3.73 16.66
C LYS A 475 9.42 4.37 18.04
N GLU A 476 10.06 3.67 18.98
CA GLU A 476 10.27 4.11 20.35
C GLU A 476 11.00 5.46 20.42
N GLU A 477 12.05 5.62 19.62
CA GLU A 477 12.86 6.85 19.50
C GLU A 477 12.12 7.99 18.76
N CYS A 478 11.03 7.68 18.05
CA CYS A 478 10.23 8.64 17.28
C CYS A 478 8.90 9.04 17.97
N GLY A 479 8.72 8.76 19.27
CA GLY A 479 7.51 9.10 20.03
C GLY A 479 7.08 10.58 19.91
N ALA A 480 8.03 11.51 20.06
CA ALA A 480 7.79 12.96 19.95
C ALA A 480 7.40 13.42 18.53
N ALA A 481 7.78 12.66 17.49
CA ALA A 481 7.46 12.97 16.12
C ALA A 481 6.17 12.30 15.66
N PHE A 482 6.00 10.99 15.86
CA PHE A 482 4.91 10.26 15.20
C PHE A 482 4.52 8.87 15.73
N SER A 483 5.17 8.34 16.77
CA SER A 483 5.00 6.94 17.18
C SER A 483 4.11 6.69 18.41
N LEU A 484 3.18 7.57 18.73
CA LEU A 484 2.19 7.29 19.78
C LEU A 484 1.01 6.47 19.21
N ALA A 485 0.29 5.74 20.07
CA ALA A 485 -0.91 4.98 19.71
C ALA A 485 -2.00 5.12 20.77
N ALA A 486 -3.23 5.45 20.34
CA ALA A 486 -4.40 5.63 21.20
C ALA A 486 -5.70 5.44 20.41
N SER A 487 -6.86 5.48 21.08
CA SER A 487 -8.16 5.50 20.41
C SER A 487 -8.56 6.91 19.96
N ALA A 488 -9.49 6.98 19.01
CA ALA A 488 -10.02 8.26 18.51
C ALA A 488 -10.67 9.11 19.62
N SER A 489 -11.40 8.49 20.54
CA SER A 489 -12.05 9.22 21.64
C SER A 489 -11.06 9.71 22.69
N THR A 490 -9.94 9.01 22.90
CA THR A 490 -8.85 9.47 23.76
C THR A 490 -8.12 10.67 23.17
N VAL A 491 -7.89 10.70 21.86
CA VAL A 491 -7.35 11.89 21.18
C VAL A 491 -8.36 13.05 21.24
N ALA A 492 -9.66 12.81 21.03
CA ALA A 492 -10.68 13.86 21.11
C ALA A 492 -10.75 14.51 22.51
N ARG A 493 -10.70 13.69 23.58
CA ARG A 493 -10.59 14.18 24.98
C ARG A 493 -9.33 15.00 25.24
N PHE A 494 -8.23 14.74 24.54
CA PHE A 494 -6.99 15.53 24.65
C PHE A 494 -7.12 16.90 23.97
N LEU A 495 -7.67 16.96 22.76
CA LEU A 495 -7.80 18.21 21.98
C LEU A 495 -8.58 19.29 22.72
N ALA A 496 -9.66 18.91 23.41
CA ALA A 496 -10.47 19.82 24.23
C ALA A 496 -9.70 20.55 25.36
N LYS A 497 -8.56 20.00 25.80
CA LYS A 497 -7.64 20.64 26.76
C LYS A 497 -6.41 21.28 26.08
N HIS A 498 -6.10 20.91 24.84
CA HIS A 498 -4.82 21.22 24.18
C HIS A 498 -5.00 21.52 22.66
N TRP A 499 -5.02 22.81 22.31
CA TRP A 499 -5.32 23.31 20.97
C TRP A 499 -4.21 23.03 19.91
N PHE A 500 -4.26 21.91 19.15
CA PHE A 500 -3.55 21.79 17.86
C PHE A 500 -4.14 20.75 16.87
N ARG A 501 -3.77 20.80 15.57
CA ARG A 501 -4.41 20.05 14.45
C ARG A 501 -3.44 19.21 13.57
N ARG A 502 -3.89 18.01 13.15
CA ARG A 502 -3.44 17.12 12.00
C ARG A 502 -2.04 16.45 12.00
N GLY A 503 -1.96 15.21 11.46
CA GLY A 503 -0.69 14.55 11.07
C GLY A 503 -0.80 13.09 10.51
N GLN A 504 0.24 12.57 9.81
CA GLN A 504 0.24 11.24 9.10
C GLN A 504 1.61 10.49 9.20
N ILE A 505 1.65 9.15 8.95
CA ILE A 505 2.83 8.23 8.86
C ILE A 505 2.59 7.08 7.86
N LYS A 506 3.47 6.06 7.83
CA LYS A 506 3.30 4.73 7.19
C LYS A 506 2.58 3.74 8.14
N GLY A 507 1.83 2.78 7.60
CA GLY A 507 1.11 1.76 8.38
C GLY A 507 -0.19 2.18 9.05
N ALA A 508 -0.36 3.46 9.39
CA ALA A 508 -1.63 4.03 9.85
C ALA A 508 -1.85 5.45 9.31
N ARG A 509 -3.11 5.87 9.25
CA ARG A 509 -3.49 7.23 8.84
C ARG A 509 -4.46 7.83 9.83
N ALA A 510 -4.03 8.90 10.48
CA ALA A 510 -4.83 9.66 11.44
C ALA A 510 -5.24 11.03 10.86
N HIS A 511 -6.31 11.57 11.42
CA HIS A 511 -6.72 12.97 11.34
C HIS A 511 -7.29 13.37 12.70
N ALA A 512 -7.00 14.60 13.13
CA ALA A 512 -7.43 15.17 14.40
C ALA A 512 -7.59 16.68 14.19
N GLU A 513 -8.78 17.22 14.40
CA GLU A 513 -9.09 18.62 14.11
C GLU A 513 -10.18 19.19 15.03
N SER A 514 -10.00 20.45 15.43
CA SER A 514 -10.86 21.19 16.38
C SER A 514 -11.43 22.46 15.72
N ARG A 515 -12.75 22.63 15.66
CA ARG A 515 -13.45 23.80 15.08
C ARG A 515 -14.37 24.41 16.14
N LYS A 516 -13.97 25.56 16.69
CA LYS A 516 -14.56 26.14 17.91
C LYS A 516 -14.45 25.13 19.07
N ASP A 517 -15.58 24.71 19.61
CA ASP A 517 -15.76 23.75 20.69
C ASP A 517 -15.82 22.28 20.25
N LEU A 518 -15.98 22.02 18.93
CA LEU A 518 -16.13 20.68 18.37
C LEU A 518 -14.80 20.08 17.92
N ASP A 519 -14.46 18.91 18.44
CA ASP A 519 -13.33 18.09 18.03
C ASP A 519 -13.81 16.89 17.20
N TRP A 520 -13.07 16.52 16.16
CA TRP A 520 -13.23 15.21 15.50
C TRP A 520 -11.90 14.54 15.18
N VAL A 521 -11.90 13.22 15.32
CA VAL A 521 -10.74 12.36 15.10
C VAL A 521 -11.15 11.19 14.22
N VAL A 522 -10.36 10.89 13.19
CA VAL A 522 -10.57 9.76 12.26
C VAL A 522 -9.27 8.98 12.14
N LEU A 523 -9.29 7.69 12.52
CA LEU A 523 -8.13 6.81 12.52
C LEU A 523 -8.36 5.61 11.60
N PHE A 524 -7.33 5.21 10.85
CA PHE A 524 -7.36 4.07 9.91
C PHE A 524 -6.14 3.17 10.09
N ASN A 525 -6.34 1.85 9.97
CA ASN A 525 -5.31 0.82 10.13
C ASN A 525 -4.30 0.73 8.96
N THR A 526 -4.31 1.69 8.05
CA THR A 526 -3.44 1.72 6.89
C THR A 526 -3.38 3.15 6.35
N ARG A 527 -2.57 3.39 5.33
CA ARG A 527 -2.68 4.56 4.45
C ARG A 527 -2.73 4.22 2.96
N ASN A 528 -2.56 2.94 2.60
CA ASN A 528 -2.33 2.51 1.23
C ASN A 528 -3.67 2.32 0.51
N PHE A 529 -4.45 3.39 0.51
CA PHE A 529 -5.76 3.52 -0.11
C PHE A 529 -5.82 4.78 -0.98
N ALA A 530 -7.02 5.19 -1.41
CA ALA A 530 -7.17 6.16 -2.49
C ALA A 530 -6.56 7.54 -2.18
N SER A 531 -6.47 8.34 -3.25
CA SER A 531 -5.62 9.53 -3.35
C SER A 531 -5.73 10.49 -2.16
N PRO A 532 -4.67 11.29 -1.88
CA PRO A 532 -4.68 12.24 -0.76
C PRO A 532 -5.92 13.15 -0.71
N SER A 533 -6.50 13.47 -1.88
CA SER A 533 -7.73 14.26 -2.01
C SER A 533 -9.01 13.56 -1.54
N GLU A 534 -9.12 12.22 -1.58
CA GLU A 534 -10.32 11.53 -1.06
C GLU A 534 -10.38 11.57 0.47
N PHE A 535 -9.24 11.36 1.12
CA PHE A 535 -9.11 11.49 2.58
C PHE A 535 -9.27 12.94 3.03
N ALA A 536 -8.71 13.90 2.28
CA ALA A 536 -8.96 15.32 2.52
C ALA A 536 -10.44 15.66 2.35
N ASN A 537 -11.12 15.18 1.31
CA ASN A 537 -12.57 15.36 1.18
C ASN A 537 -13.33 14.75 2.36
N LEU A 538 -13.00 13.53 2.82
CA LEU A 538 -13.63 12.93 3.99
C LEU A 538 -13.49 13.83 5.22
N THR A 539 -12.25 14.18 5.56
CA THR A 539 -11.91 14.80 6.85
C THR A 539 -12.14 16.31 6.90
N GLU A 540 -12.06 16.99 5.75
CA GLU A 540 -12.13 18.45 5.62
C GLU A 540 -13.45 18.94 5.01
N GLN A 541 -14.27 18.04 4.43
CA GLN A 541 -15.58 18.41 3.86
C GLN A 541 -16.73 17.49 4.27
N THR A 542 -16.57 16.16 4.26
CA THR A 542 -17.69 15.24 4.54
C THR A 542 -18.02 15.17 6.02
N ILE A 543 -17.03 14.96 6.90
CA ILE A 543 -17.24 14.99 8.35
C ILE A 543 -17.65 16.40 8.84
N PRO A 544 -17.02 17.51 8.40
CA PRO A 544 -17.51 18.85 8.73
C PRO A 544 -18.95 19.14 8.29
N ARG A 545 -19.38 18.68 7.09
CA ARG A 545 -20.79 18.79 6.67
C ARG A 545 -21.73 17.93 7.49
N PHE A 546 -21.30 16.75 7.94
CA PHE A 546 -22.06 15.93 8.89
C PHE A 546 -22.19 16.62 10.26
N LEU A 547 -21.13 17.25 10.77
CA LEU A 547 -21.21 18.06 11.98
C LEU A 547 -22.18 19.24 11.80
N ASP A 548 -22.13 19.94 10.67
CA ASP A 548 -23.05 21.03 10.34
C ASP A 548 -24.52 20.54 10.17
N GLU A 549 -24.74 19.27 9.80
CA GLU A 549 -26.06 18.61 9.66
C GLU A 549 -26.67 18.17 11.01
N PHE A 550 -25.85 17.79 12.00
CA PHE A 550 -26.31 17.17 13.27
C PHE A 550 -25.89 17.88 14.58
N ASN A 551 -25.28 19.05 14.53
CA ASN A 551 -24.94 19.83 15.73
C ASN A 551 -26.20 20.31 16.49
N LEU A 552 -26.16 20.25 17.82
CA LEU A 552 -27.24 20.65 18.73
C LEU A 552 -27.49 22.18 18.78
N TRP A 553 -26.48 23.00 18.46
CA TRP A 553 -26.45 24.41 18.89
C TRP A 553 -27.05 25.45 17.93
N GLY A 554 -27.61 25.05 16.78
CA GLY A 554 -28.40 25.92 15.91
C GLY A 554 -27.69 27.16 15.32
N MET A 555 -26.37 27.30 15.49
CA MET A 555 -25.60 28.41 14.94
C MET A 555 -25.48 28.29 13.42
N ALA A 556 -25.98 29.29 12.70
CA ALA A 556 -25.65 29.47 11.29
C ALA A 556 -24.12 29.66 11.13
N PHE A 557 -23.49 28.85 10.28
CA PHE A 557 -22.06 28.91 10.05
C PHE A 557 -21.71 29.89 8.92
N GLU A 558 -20.80 30.83 9.19
CA GLU A 558 -20.12 31.56 8.11
C GLU A 558 -19.02 30.68 7.49
N PRO A 559 -18.92 30.61 6.15
CA PRO A 559 -17.93 29.80 5.47
C PRO A 559 -16.60 30.56 5.30
N GLY A 560 -15.58 30.15 6.06
CA GLY A 560 -14.18 30.43 5.71
C GLY A 560 -13.31 30.96 6.84
N PHE A 561 -12.61 30.04 7.51
CA PHE A 561 -11.30 30.34 8.10
C PHE A 561 -10.31 29.29 7.62
N GLY A 562 -9.31 29.75 6.85
CA GLY A 562 -8.17 28.93 6.44
C GLY A 562 -7.16 28.75 7.57
N THR A 563 -6.08 28.03 7.29
CA THR A 563 -4.97 27.80 8.23
C THR A 563 -4.30 29.12 8.65
N GLN A 564 -4.59 29.60 9.86
CA GLN A 564 -3.78 30.65 10.50
C GLN A 564 -2.46 30.03 11.00
N PRO A 565 -1.30 30.66 10.73
CA PRO A 565 -0.03 30.26 11.34
C PRO A 565 0.01 30.58 12.85
N TRP A 566 0.84 29.85 13.60
CA TRP A 566 1.11 30.11 15.03
C TRP A 566 1.41 31.59 15.36
N SER A 567 2.04 32.32 14.43
CA SER A 567 2.39 33.74 14.57
C SER A 567 1.22 34.74 14.64
N GLN A 568 -0.03 34.27 14.73
CA GLN A 568 -1.22 35.10 14.99
C GLN A 568 -1.94 34.74 16.30
N LEU A 569 -1.47 33.73 17.03
CA LEU A 569 -1.96 33.46 18.38
C LEU A 569 -1.15 34.31 19.37
N GLY A 570 -1.84 35.18 20.08
CA GLY A 570 -1.27 36.00 21.16
C GLY A 570 -0.98 35.20 22.43
N PRO A 571 -0.38 35.85 23.44
CA PRO A 571 -0.07 35.23 24.73
C PRO A 571 -1.33 34.89 25.55
#